data_AF-A0A7D4UA98-F1
#
_entry.id   AF-A0A7D4UA98-F1
#
_cell.length_a   1.000
_cell.length_b   1.000
_cell.length_c   1.000
_cell.angle_alpha   90.00
_cell.angle_beta   90.00
_cell.angle_gamma   90.00
#
_symmetry.space_group_name_H-M   'P 1'
#
loop_
_entity.id
_entity.type
_entity.pdbx_description
1 polymer ?
#
loop_
_entity_poly.entity_id
_entity_poly.type
_entity_poly.pdbx_seq_one_letter_code
_entity_poly.pdbx_strand_id
1 'polypeptide(L)'
;MDPSTLAAWWLIFVFVFDVTVRITAVIIVPRNRRPTAAMAWLLAIYFIPLIGVFLFLLIGNPRLPRKRRRMQQAINEYIHETSAGLDFGTLRPHAPEWFTSLVTMNRNLGAMPLAGDNGAHLIPDYQGSLDEMADAVRTAQRYVHIEFYILQTDASTDNLFRAMEEACARGVTVRVLLDHWANRGKPFYKKTLRRLDAMGAAWKLMLPVQPLRGKYQRPDLRNHRKLLVVDGTVAFMGSQNVTDSTYNLRKNIRRGLHWVDLMVRVQGPVVASINAVFLSDWYSETDEILTDEIDLFSVEAGPGDLDCQIVPSGPGFEFENNLKLFAGLLYAAQHKIIMVSPYFVPAEALLLAVTTACQRGVEVELFVSEEGDQALVYHAQRSYYEALLRAGVRIWMYRKPFILHSKSMTIDNETAIIGSSNMDMRSFGLNMEISMLVRGEEFVREMREVEDTYRSLSRELTLEEWMRQRLRSTVLDNLARLTSALQ
;
A
#
# COMPACT_ATOMS: atom_id res chain seq x y z
N MET A 1 53.12 1.28 -32.00
CA MET A 1 52.24 0.10 -32.18
C MET A 1 51.52 0.28 -33.50
N ASP A 2 51.51 -0.74 -34.34
CA ASP A 2 50.70 -0.77 -35.57
C ASP A 2 49.22 -0.62 -35.17
N PRO A 3 48.42 0.25 -35.83
CA PRO A 3 46.97 0.34 -35.65
C PRO A 3 46.26 -1.02 -35.52
N SER A 4 46.73 -2.05 -36.24
CA SER A 4 46.21 -3.42 -36.16
C SER A 4 46.39 -4.04 -34.76
N THR A 5 47.58 -3.89 -34.17
CA THR A 5 47.89 -4.36 -32.82
C THR A 5 47.11 -3.60 -31.75
N LEU A 6 46.92 -2.29 -31.92
CA LEU A 6 46.10 -1.50 -31.00
C LEU A 6 44.64 -1.94 -31.03
N ALA A 7 44.09 -2.19 -32.23
CA ALA A 7 42.72 -2.70 -32.40
C ALA A 7 42.54 -4.09 -31.77
N ALA A 8 43.53 -4.98 -31.92
CA ALA A 8 43.50 -6.31 -31.30
C ALA A 8 43.48 -6.22 -29.76
N TRP A 9 44.33 -5.37 -29.16
CA TRP A 9 44.33 -5.13 -27.71
C TRP A 9 43.01 -4.54 -27.22
N TRP A 10 42.39 -3.64 -27.98
CA TRP A 10 41.07 -3.10 -27.66
C TRP A 10 39.97 -4.18 -27.69
N LEU A 11 39.96 -5.06 -28.70
CA LEU A 11 39.00 -6.16 -28.78
C LEU A 11 39.16 -7.15 -27.61
N ILE A 12 40.40 -7.50 -27.26
CA ILE A 12 40.69 -8.34 -26.10
C ILE A 12 40.21 -7.67 -24.82
N PHE A 13 40.49 -6.37 -24.64
CA PHE A 13 40.04 -5.63 -23.46
C PHE A 13 38.51 -5.62 -23.35
N VAL A 14 37.79 -5.30 -24.43
CA VAL A 14 36.32 -5.27 -24.45
C VAL A 14 35.75 -6.66 -24.15
N PHE A 15 36.33 -7.72 -24.71
CA PHE A 15 35.91 -9.09 -24.46
C PHE A 15 36.13 -9.51 -23.00
N VAL A 16 37.33 -9.29 -22.45
CA VAL A 16 37.66 -9.59 -21.06
C VAL A 16 36.77 -8.79 -20.10
N PHE A 17 36.52 -7.52 -20.41
CA PHE A 17 35.62 -6.66 -19.63
C PHE A 17 34.17 -7.20 -19.64
N ASP A 18 33.62 -7.55 -20.81
CA ASP A 18 32.27 -8.12 -20.95
C ASP A 18 32.13 -9.44 -20.16
N VAL A 19 33.08 -10.36 -20.32
CA VAL A 19 33.09 -11.63 -19.58
C VAL A 19 33.18 -11.41 -18.07
N THR A 20 34.04 -10.48 -17.63
CA THR A 20 34.19 -10.14 -16.21
C THR A 20 32.89 -9.57 -15.64
N VAL A 21 32.22 -8.67 -16.37
CA VAL A 21 30.92 -8.11 -15.98
C VAL A 21 29.88 -9.20 -15.82
N ARG A 22 29.78 -10.15 -16.77
CA ARG A 22 28.81 -11.24 -16.72
C ARG A 22 29.06 -12.21 -15.57
N ILE A 23 30.31 -12.63 -15.35
CA ILE A 23 30.69 -13.50 -14.23
C ILE A 23 30.37 -12.80 -12.90
N THR A 24 30.72 -11.53 -12.78
CA THR A 24 30.43 -10.72 -11.59
C THR A 24 28.93 -10.60 -11.35
N ALA A 25 28.14 -10.38 -12.41
CA ALA A 25 26.69 -10.31 -12.32
C ALA A 25 26.07 -11.61 -11.81
N VAL A 26 26.52 -12.79 -12.31
CA VAL A 26 26.04 -14.10 -11.83
C VAL A 26 26.31 -14.31 -10.34
N ILE A 27 27.40 -13.77 -9.81
CA ILE A 27 27.76 -13.89 -8.39
C ILE A 27 26.97 -12.88 -7.52
N ILE A 28 26.82 -11.63 -7.98
CA ILE A 28 26.29 -10.53 -7.18
C ILE A 28 24.76 -10.40 -7.28
N VAL A 29 24.20 -10.57 -8.47
CA VAL A 29 22.78 -10.29 -8.75
C VAL A 29 21.85 -11.25 -8.00
N PRO A 30 22.06 -12.56 -7.93
CA PRO A 30 21.11 -13.47 -7.27
C PRO A 30 21.02 -13.31 -5.74
N ARG A 31 22.05 -12.73 -5.11
CA ARG A 31 22.16 -12.68 -3.65
C ARG A 31 20.96 -11.94 -3.03
N ASN A 32 20.23 -12.63 -2.15
CA ASN A 32 19.05 -12.12 -1.42
C ASN A 32 17.96 -11.52 -2.33
N ARG A 33 17.79 -12.05 -3.55
CA ARG A 33 16.71 -11.66 -4.48
C ARG A 33 15.84 -12.86 -4.81
N ARG A 34 14.59 -12.59 -5.18
CA ARG A 34 13.70 -13.61 -5.76
C ARG A 34 14.34 -14.14 -7.05
N PRO A 35 14.29 -15.47 -7.31
CA PRO A 35 14.91 -16.06 -8.50
C PRO A 35 14.46 -15.39 -9.81
N THR A 36 13.18 -15.07 -9.93
CA THR A 36 12.59 -14.40 -11.10
C THR A 36 13.18 -13.01 -11.34
N ALA A 37 13.26 -12.17 -10.30
CA ALA A 37 13.87 -10.84 -10.39
C ALA A 37 15.39 -10.93 -10.68
N ALA A 38 16.09 -11.89 -10.06
CA ALA A 38 17.51 -12.13 -10.35
C ALA A 38 17.73 -12.52 -11.81
N MET A 39 16.92 -13.45 -12.34
CA MET A 39 16.97 -13.85 -13.74
C MET A 39 16.71 -12.68 -14.68
N ALA A 40 15.71 -11.83 -14.41
CA ALA A 40 15.42 -10.66 -15.23
C ALA A 40 16.64 -9.71 -15.33
N TRP A 41 17.31 -9.45 -14.21
CA TRP A 41 18.53 -8.64 -14.18
C TRP A 41 19.70 -9.31 -14.89
N LEU A 42 19.88 -10.62 -14.72
CA LEU A 42 20.91 -11.38 -15.42
C LEU A 42 20.69 -11.35 -16.93
N LEU A 43 19.45 -11.50 -17.40
CA LEU A 43 19.11 -11.39 -18.83
C LEU A 43 19.37 -9.97 -19.35
N ALA A 44 18.98 -8.93 -18.61
CA ALA A 44 19.25 -7.55 -18.99
C ALA A 44 20.74 -7.26 -19.13
N ILE A 45 21.55 -7.72 -18.15
CA ILE A 45 23.02 -7.59 -18.19
C ILE A 45 23.63 -8.48 -19.27
N TYR A 46 23.05 -9.63 -19.57
CA TYR A 46 23.56 -10.52 -20.61
C TYR A 46 23.37 -9.94 -22.02
N PHE A 47 22.16 -9.47 -22.34
CA PHE A 47 21.83 -8.95 -23.66
C PHE A 47 22.32 -7.52 -23.89
N ILE A 48 22.39 -6.70 -22.84
CA ILE A 48 22.77 -5.29 -22.94
C ILE A 48 23.68 -4.90 -21.77
N PRO A 49 24.94 -5.39 -21.69
CA PRO A 49 25.76 -5.35 -20.47
C PRO A 49 25.92 -3.97 -19.83
N LEU A 50 26.32 -2.96 -20.60
CA LEU A 50 26.56 -1.62 -20.06
C LEU A 50 25.27 -0.98 -19.51
N ILE A 51 24.17 -1.07 -20.27
CA ILE A 51 22.87 -0.51 -19.89
C ILE A 51 22.26 -1.33 -18.74
N GLY A 52 22.34 -2.65 -18.81
CA GLY A 52 21.84 -3.57 -17.78
C GLY A 52 22.54 -3.37 -16.45
N VAL A 53 23.88 -3.22 -16.43
CA VAL A 53 24.64 -2.90 -15.21
C VAL A 53 24.26 -1.51 -14.70
N PHE A 54 24.18 -0.50 -15.57
CA PHE A 54 23.79 0.84 -15.17
C PHE A 54 22.40 0.87 -14.52
N LEU A 55 21.41 0.24 -15.16
CA LEU A 55 20.06 0.11 -14.61
C LEU A 55 20.05 -0.70 -13.31
N PHE A 56 20.82 -1.79 -13.23
CA PHE A 56 20.94 -2.59 -12.01
C PHE A 56 21.53 -1.79 -10.84
N LEU A 57 22.52 -0.95 -11.09
CA LEU A 57 23.09 -0.09 -10.05
C LEU A 57 22.10 1.00 -9.61
N LEU A 58 21.23 1.47 -10.51
CA LEU A 58 20.23 2.49 -10.22
C LEU A 58 19.02 1.93 -9.44
N ILE A 59 18.49 0.78 -9.85
CA ILE A 59 17.20 0.22 -9.37
C ILE A 59 17.25 -1.30 -9.05
N GLY A 60 18.42 -1.93 -9.02
CA GLY A 60 18.54 -3.37 -8.76
C GLY A 60 18.49 -3.76 -7.28
N ASN A 61 18.56 -2.81 -6.34
CA ASN A 61 18.49 -3.08 -4.90
C ASN A 61 17.28 -2.35 -4.26
N PRO A 62 16.20 -3.06 -3.88
CA PRO A 62 14.95 -2.45 -3.41
C PRO A 62 15.04 -1.87 -1.99
N ARG A 63 16.19 -1.99 -1.30
CA ARG A 63 16.33 -1.55 0.08
C ARG A 63 16.45 -0.03 0.18
N LEU A 64 15.81 0.53 1.20
CA LEU A 64 16.01 1.92 1.60
C LEU A 64 17.48 2.20 2.01
N PRO A 65 17.94 3.46 1.90
CA PRO A 65 19.26 3.86 2.37
C PRO A 65 19.50 3.44 3.83
N ARG A 66 20.76 3.14 4.17
CA ARG A 66 21.15 2.62 5.50
C ARG A 66 20.65 3.51 6.65
N LYS A 67 20.69 4.83 6.50
CA LYS A 67 20.20 5.79 7.51
C LYS A 67 18.73 5.56 7.84
N ARG A 68 17.87 5.46 6.82
CA ARG A 68 16.42 5.23 7.00
C ARG A 68 16.11 3.88 7.63
N ARG A 69 16.82 2.83 7.23
CA ARG A 69 16.63 1.51 7.84
C ARG A 69 17.00 1.50 9.32
N ARG A 70 18.07 2.21 9.72
CA ARG A 70 18.41 2.38 11.14
C ARG A 70 17.37 3.18 11.91
N MET A 71 16.81 4.24 11.33
CA MET A 71 15.71 4.98 11.96
C MET A 71 14.47 4.12 12.15
N GLN A 72 14.05 3.37 11.13
CA GLN A 72 12.93 2.44 11.25
C GLN A 72 13.17 1.39 12.34
N GLN A 73 14.38 0.84 12.42
CA GLN A 73 14.75 -0.12 13.47
C GLN A 73 14.66 0.50 14.86
N ALA A 74 15.22 1.69 15.06
CA ALA A 74 15.16 2.38 16.35
C ALA A 74 13.71 2.70 16.78
N ILE A 75 12.84 3.08 15.83
CA ILE A 75 11.42 3.31 16.11
C ILE A 75 10.70 2.00 16.45
N ASN A 76 10.97 0.93 15.69
CA ASN A 76 10.38 -0.38 15.97
C ASN A 76 10.82 -0.91 17.34
N GLU A 77 12.09 -0.73 17.70
CA GLU A 77 12.62 -1.06 19.02
C GLU A 77 11.93 -0.24 20.12
N TYR A 78 11.81 1.08 19.94
CA TYR A 78 11.09 1.94 20.88
C TYR A 78 9.63 1.52 21.06
N ILE A 79 8.89 1.27 19.98
CA ILE A 79 7.50 0.81 20.04
C ILE A 79 7.43 -0.55 20.74
N HIS A 80 8.33 -1.49 20.41
CA HIS A 80 8.35 -2.81 21.01
C HIS A 80 8.65 -2.74 22.52
N GLU A 81 9.63 -1.94 22.94
CA GLU A 81 9.98 -1.75 24.35
C GLU A 81 8.84 -1.06 25.11
N THR A 82 8.21 -0.06 24.50
CA THR A 82 7.12 0.69 25.13
C THR A 82 5.83 -0.14 25.21
N SER A 83 5.58 -1.00 24.22
CA SER A 83 4.41 -1.90 24.20
C SER A 83 4.63 -3.24 24.89
N ALA A 84 5.86 -3.58 25.28
CA ALA A 84 6.18 -4.83 25.96
C ALA A 84 5.52 -4.88 27.35
N GLY A 85 4.34 -5.50 27.41
CA GLY A 85 3.53 -5.62 28.63
C GLY A 85 2.35 -4.65 28.71
N LEU A 86 2.09 -3.85 27.67
CA LEU A 86 0.85 -3.07 27.56
C LEU A 86 -0.18 -3.88 26.76
N ASP A 87 -1.23 -4.31 27.43
CA ASP A 87 -2.48 -4.65 26.77
C ASP A 87 -3.18 -3.32 26.43
N PHE A 88 -3.23 -2.97 25.15
CA PHE A 88 -3.89 -1.75 24.68
C PHE A 88 -5.40 -1.95 24.76
N GLY A 89 -5.99 -1.74 25.93
CA GLY A 89 -7.41 -1.99 26.17
C GLY A 89 -7.74 -3.46 26.44
N THR A 90 -9.03 -3.76 26.52
CA THR A 90 -9.60 -5.07 26.82
C THR A 90 -9.82 -5.85 25.53
N LEU A 91 -9.13 -6.98 25.38
CA LEU A 91 -9.29 -7.82 24.20
C LEU A 91 -10.59 -8.62 24.25
N ARG A 92 -11.19 -8.86 23.09
CA ARG A 92 -12.34 -9.76 22.97
C ARG A 92 -11.96 -11.18 23.45
N PRO A 93 -12.88 -11.91 24.10
CA PRO A 93 -12.61 -13.29 24.50
C PRO A 93 -12.59 -14.23 23.27
N HIS A 94 -12.16 -15.47 23.50
CA HIS A 94 -12.25 -16.58 22.54
C HIS A 94 -11.60 -16.33 21.16
N ALA A 95 -10.49 -15.57 21.11
CA ALA A 95 -9.71 -15.45 19.88
C ALA A 95 -9.27 -16.84 19.37
N PRO A 96 -9.49 -17.18 18.09
CA PRO A 96 -8.97 -18.41 17.54
C PRO A 96 -7.43 -18.48 17.65
N GLU A 97 -6.88 -19.68 17.84
CA GLU A 97 -5.41 -19.85 17.96
C GLU A 97 -4.64 -19.33 16.75
N TRP A 98 -5.21 -19.52 15.55
CA TRP A 98 -4.63 -19.01 14.32
C TRP A 98 -4.58 -17.47 14.31
N PHE A 99 -5.58 -16.78 14.87
CA PHE A 99 -5.62 -15.32 14.94
C PHE A 99 -4.52 -14.81 15.87
N THR A 100 -4.43 -15.39 17.07
CA THR A 100 -3.39 -15.07 18.05
C THR A 100 -1.98 -15.28 17.50
N SER A 101 -1.80 -16.36 16.72
CA SER A 101 -0.52 -16.66 16.05
C SER A 101 -0.16 -15.61 15.00
N LEU A 102 -1.13 -15.14 14.20
CA LEU A 102 -0.91 -14.08 13.21
C LEU A 102 -0.65 -12.72 13.86
N VAL A 103 -1.37 -12.40 14.95
CA VAL A 103 -1.13 -11.19 15.74
C VAL A 103 0.28 -11.18 16.31
N THR A 104 0.73 -12.31 16.86
CA THR A 104 2.10 -12.48 17.38
C THR A 104 3.13 -12.31 16.27
N MET A 105 2.89 -12.91 15.09
CA MET A 105 3.74 -12.72 13.92
C MET A 105 3.83 -11.24 13.53
N ASN A 106 2.70 -10.54 13.43
CA ASN A 106 2.68 -9.12 13.07
C ASN A 106 3.42 -8.25 14.10
N ARG A 107 3.26 -8.54 15.40
CA ARG A 107 4.00 -7.87 16.47
C ARG A 107 5.51 -8.08 16.33
N ASN A 108 5.94 -9.32 16.10
CA ASN A 108 7.37 -9.64 15.93
C ASN A 108 8.00 -9.00 14.68
N LEU A 109 7.21 -8.82 13.62
CA LEU A 109 7.71 -8.31 12.35
C LEU A 109 7.57 -6.79 12.19
N GLY A 110 6.59 -6.17 12.84
CA GLY A 110 6.21 -4.77 12.68
C GLY A 110 6.17 -3.95 13.96
N ALA A 111 6.49 -4.55 15.12
CA ALA A 111 6.43 -3.98 16.47
C ALA A 111 5.03 -3.56 16.96
N MET A 112 4.02 -3.53 16.10
CA MET A 112 2.70 -3.00 16.46
C MET A 112 1.88 -3.98 17.32
N PRO A 113 1.35 -3.54 18.46
CA PRO A 113 0.53 -4.36 19.34
C PRO A 113 -0.90 -4.55 18.79
N LEU A 114 -1.58 -5.59 19.27
CA LEU A 114 -3.03 -5.68 19.19
C LEU A 114 -3.63 -4.73 20.23
N ALA A 115 -4.65 -4.00 19.84
CA ALA A 115 -5.45 -3.13 20.69
C ALA A 115 -6.88 -3.65 20.75
N GLY A 116 -7.47 -3.72 21.94
CA GLY A 116 -8.91 -3.89 22.17
C GLY A 116 -9.60 -2.55 22.40
N ASP A 117 -10.88 -2.59 22.78
CA ASP A 117 -11.72 -1.41 23.05
C ASP A 117 -11.70 -0.36 21.92
N ASN A 118 -11.74 -0.79 20.64
CA ASN A 118 -11.77 0.13 19.51
C ASN A 118 -13.16 0.27 18.90
N GLY A 119 -13.47 1.47 18.42
CA GLY A 119 -14.59 1.72 17.51
C GLY A 119 -14.07 2.01 16.11
N ALA A 120 -14.67 1.40 15.09
CA ALA A 120 -14.37 1.67 13.69
C ALA A 120 -15.66 1.69 12.87
N HIS A 121 -15.75 2.61 11.91
CA HIS A 121 -16.89 2.75 11.00
C HIS A 121 -16.37 3.00 9.57
N LEU A 122 -16.97 2.33 8.59
CA LEU A 122 -16.63 2.42 7.18
C LEU A 122 -17.33 3.61 6.52
N ILE A 123 -16.60 4.29 5.65
CA ILE A 123 -17.10 5.42 4.88
C ILE A 123 -16.91 5.09 3.40
N PRO A 124 -17.92 4.45 2.76
CA PRO A 124 -17.85 4.08 1.35
C PRO A 124 -18.13 5.26 0.41
N ASP A 125 -18.74 6.35 0.90
CA ASP A 125 -18.98 7.55 0.10
C ASP A 125 -17.71 8.39 -0.03
N TYR A 126 -17.32 8.68 -1.28
CA TYR A 126 -16.07 9.37 -1.59
C TYR A 126 -16.05 10.81 -1.06
N GLN A 127 -17.16 11.56 -1.17
CA GLN A 127 -17.21 12.93 -0.70
C GLN A 127 -17.44 12.98 0.81
N GLY A 128 -18.29 12.10 1.33
CA GLY A 128 -18.58 11.92 2.74
C GLY A 128 -17.31 11.66 3.55
N SER A 129 -16.36 10.85 3.04
CA SER A 129 -15.08 10.64 3.73
C SER A 129 -14.23 11.90 3.83
N LEU A 130 -14.22 12.75 2.79
CA LEU A 130 -13.52 14.04 2.80
C LEU A 130 -14.16 15.01 3.78
N ASP A 131 -15.48 15.01 3.84
CA ASP A 131 -16.26 15.88 4.73
C ASP A 131 -16.13 15.44 6.20
N GLU A 132 -16.19 14.14 6.51
CA GLU A 132 -15.95 13.62 7.86
C GLU A 132 -14.51 13.89 8.33
N MET A 133 -13.51 13.76 7.44
CA MET A 133 -12.15 14.18 7.76
C MET A 133 -12.08 15.68 8.06
N ALA A 134 -12.77 16.52 7.29
CA ALA A 134 -12.81 17.96 7.52
C ALA A 134 -13.44 18.28 8.90
N ASP A 135 -14.54 17.62 9.25
CA ASP A 135 -15.22 17.82 10.53
C ASP A 135 -14.35 17.39 11.71
N ALA A 136 -13.64 16.27 11.60
CA ALA A 136 -12.67 15.86 12.62
C ALA A 136 -11.50 16.86 12.76
N VAL A 137 -10.98 17.39 11.65
CA VAL A 137 -9.93 18.43 11.68
C VAL A 137 -10.41 19.70 12.37
N ARG A 138 -11.69 20.07 12.26
CA ARG A 138 -12.26 21.21 12.96
C ARG A 138 -12.31 21.02 14.48
N THR A 139 -12.45 19.79 14.96
CA THR A 139 -12.45 19.52 16.41
C THR A 139 -11.05 19.51 17.02
N ALA A 140 -10.00 19.53 16.20
CA ALA A 140 -8.62 19.46 16.66
C ALA A 140 -8.24 20.60 17.62
N GLN A 141 -7.52 20.25 18.67
CA GLN A 141 -7.05 21.14 19.74
C GLN A 141 -5.53 21.24 19.84
N ARG A 142 -4.79 20.17 19.53
CA ARG A 142 -3.32 20.09 19.67
C ARG A 142 -2.64 19.96 18.32
N TYR A 143 -2.98 18.92 17.56
CA TYR A 143 -2.35 18.63 16.28
C TYR A 143 -3.24 17.86 15.32
N VAL A 144 -2.90 17.99 14.04
CA VAL A 144 -3.45 17.18 12.95
C VAL A 144 -2.28 16.65 12.12
N HIS A 145 -2.22 15.34 11.97
CA HIS A 145 -1.25 14.64 11.14
C HIS A 145 -1.92 14.12 9.88
N ILE A 146 -1.38 14.46 8.72
CA ILE A 146 -1.99 14.14 7.42
C ILE A 146 -0.90 13.51 6.55
N GLU A 147 -1.13 12.28 6.08
CA GLU A 147 -0.22 11.59 5.20
C GLU A 147 -0.99 10.90 4.07
N PHE A 148 -0.77 11.35 2.84
CA PHE A 148 -1.43 10.78 1.67
C PHE A 148 -0.49 10.66 0.48
N TYR A 149 -0.59 9.54 -0.23
CA TYR A 149 0.11 9.33 -1.50
C TYR A 149 -0.18 10.46 -2.50
N ILE A 150 -1.45 10.81 -2.71
CA ILE A 150 -1.87 11.97 -3.50
C ILE A 150 -2.71 12.90 -2.62
N LEU A 151 -2.30 14.18 -2.60
CA LEU A 151 -2.97 15.23 -1.84
C LEU A 151 -3.04 16.49 -2.70
N GLN A 152 -4.26 16.91 -3.04
CA GLN A 152 -4.51 18.01 -3.97
C GLN A 152 -5.56 18.95 -3.41
N THR A 153 -5.33 20.26 -3.56
CA THR A 153 -6.40 21.24 -3.34
C THR A 153 -7.20 21.43 -4.64
N ASP A 154 -8.45 21.00 -4.61
CA ASP A 154 -9.41 21.11 -5.71
C ASP A 154 -10.81 21.39 -5.14
N ALA A 155 -11.86 21.25 -5.96
CA ALA A 155 -13.22 21.57 -5.53
C ALA A 155 -13.76 20.55 -4.50
N SER A 156 -13.47 19.25 -4.67
CA SER A 156 -13.92 18.19 -3.76
C SER A 156 -13.20 18.26 -2.42
N THR A 157 -11.93 18.66 -2.41
CA THR A 157 -11.12 18.72 -1.18
C THR A 157 -11.17 20.09 -0.48
N ASP A 158 -11.87 21.09 -1.04
CA ASP A 158 -11.85 22.46 -0.50
C ASP A 158 -12.29 22.52 0.96
N ASN A 159 -13.31 21.74 1.33
CA ASN A 159 -13.82 21.67 2.70
C ASN A 159 -12.74 21.21 3.69
N LEU A 160 -11.99 20.16 3.35
CA LEU A 160 -10.87 19.66 4.16
C LEU A 160 -9.74 20.68 4.28
N PHE A 161 -9.34 21.32 3.18
CA PHE A 161 -8.30 22.35 3.23
C PHE A 161 -8.73 23.58 4.03
N ARG A 162 -10.02 23.97 4.00
CA ARG A 162 -10.54 25.03 4.87
C ARG A 162 -10.51 24.63 6.34
N ALA A 163 -10.88 23.40 6.67
CA ALA A 163 -10.76 22.89 8.03
C ALA A 163 -9.30 22.94 8.52
N MET A 164 -8.34 22.60 7.67
CA MET A 164 -6.91 22.75 7.98
C MET A 164 -6.51 24.21 8.21
N GLU A 165 -6.98 25.14 7.37
CA GLU A 165 -6.76 26.59 7.53
C GLU A 165 -7.35 27.10 8.87
N GLU A 166 -8.57 26.68 9.20
CA GLU A 166 -9.23 27.00 10.46
C GLU A 166 -8.44 26.44 11.67
N ALA A 167 -7.92 25.22 11.57
CA ALA A 167 -7.09 24.60 12.61
C ALA A 167 -5.78 25.38 12.82
N CYS A 168 -5.05 25.68 11.74
CA CYS A 168 -3.84 26.49 11.80
C CYS A 168 -4.12 27.88 12.40
N ALA A 169 -5.24 28.52 12.04
CA ALA A 169 -5.62 29.83 12.57
C ALA A 169 -5.92 29.81 14.08
N ARG A 170 -6.37 28.67 14.62
CA ARG A 170 -6.52 28.44 16.07
C ARG A 170 -5.21 28.10 16.79
N GLY A 171 -4.10 27.97 16.06
CA GLY A 171 -2.80 27.58 16.61
C GLY A 171 -2.60 26.07 16.73
N VAL A 172 -3.48 25.25 16.14
CA VAL A 172 -3.31 23.79 16.07
C VAL A 172 -2.15 23.46 15.11
N THR A 173 -1.27 22.54 15.49
CA THR A 173 -0.15 22.15 14.63
C THR A 173 -0.61 21.20 13.53
N VAL A 174 -0.62 21.64 12.28
CA VAL A 174 -0.97 20.79 11.13
C VAL A 174 0.29 20.32 10.42
N ARG A 175 0.57 19.00 10.46
CA ARG A 175 1.71 18.38 9.76
C ARG A 175 1.24 17.57 8.56
N VAL A 176 1.88 17.78 7.41
CA VAL A 176 1.46 17.17 6.15
C VAL A 176 2.61 16.46 5.44
N LEU A 177 2.40 15.18 5.12
CA LEU A 177 3.27 14.37 4.29
C LEU A 177 2.56 14.03 2.97
N LEU A 178 3.22 14.32 1.85
CA LEU A 178 2.72 13.97 0.51
C LEU A 178 3.84 13.38 -0.36
N ASP A 179 3.53 12.35 -1.15
CA ASP A 179 4.56 11.72 -1.99
C ASP A 179 5.03 12.66 -3.09
N HIS A 180 6.36 12.79 -3.24
CA HIS A 180 6.92 13.72 -4.21
C HIS A 180 6.56 13.33 -5.66
N TRP A 181 6.77 12.08 -6.04
CA TRP A 181 6.66 11.66 -7.43
C TRP A 181 5.20 11.53 -7.88
N ALA A 182 4.33 11.08 -6.98
CA ALA A 182 2.91 10.93 -7.23
C ALA A 182 2.21 12.27 -7.51
N ASN A 183 2.66 13.35 -6.86
CA ASN A 183 2.03 14.67 -6.96
C ASN A 183 2.70 15.60 -7.99
N ARG A 184 4.02 15.52 -8.20
CA ARG A 184 4.79 16.48 -9.02
C ARG A 184 4.23 16.71 -10.44
N GLY A 185 3.69 15.68 -11.07
CA GLY A 185 3.16 15.72 -12.44
C GLY A 185 1.65 15.96 -12.53
N LYS A 186 0.95 16.12 -11.41
CA LYS A 186 -0.51 16.20 -11.37
C LYS A 186 -1.00 17.65 -11.49
N PRO A 187 -2.25 17.86 -11.95
CA PRO A 187 -2.91 19.16 -11.87
C PRO A 187 -2.87 19.70 -10.44
N PHE A 188 -2.95 21.02 -10.26
CA PHE A 188 -2.99 21.68 -8.95
C PHE A 188 -1.79 21.50 -8.01
N TYR A 189 -0.76 20.71 -8.34
CA TYR A 189 0.41 20.50 -7.44
C TYR A 189 1.00 21.80 -6.86
N LYS A 190 1.33 22.77 -7.71
CA LYS A 190 1.85 24.08 -7.26
C LYS A 190 0.84 24.92 -6.50
N LYS A 191 -0.46 24.72 -6.73
CA LYS A 191 -1.54 25.39 -5.98
C LYS A 191 -1.64 24.79 -4.59
N THR A 192 -1.59 23.46 -4.48
CA THR A 192 -1.56 22.74 -3.20
C THR A 192 -0.41 23.19 -2.33
N LEU A 193 0.83 23.18 -2.85
CA LEU A 193 2.00 23.60 -2.06
C LEU A 193 1.87 25.05 -1.59
N ARG A 194 1.45 25.97 -2.46
CA ARG A 194 1.22 27.37 -2.08
C ARG A 194 0.14 27.54 -1.02
N ARG A 195 -0.90 26.71 -1.04
CA ARG A 195 -1.97 26.74 -0.03
C ARG A 195 -1.46 26.22 1.33
N LEU A 196 -0.67 25.15 1.32
CA LEU A 196 -0.01 24.63 2.52
C LEU A 196 0.97 25.65 3.12
N ASP A 197 1.77 26.32 2.28
CA ASP A 197 2.67 27.41 2.70
C ASP A 197 1.87 28.58 3.29
N ALA A 198 0.80 29.02 2.61
CA ALA A 198 0.01 30.17 3.02
C ALA A 198 -0.74 29.96 4.34
N MET A 199 -1.20 28.74 4.63
CA MET A 199 -1.86 28.43 5.90
C MET A 199 -0.89 28.17 7.06
N GLY A 200 0.43 28.14 6.79
CA GLY A 200 1.44 27.85 7.82
C GLY A 200 1.54 26.38 8.23
N ALA A 201 1.04 25.44 7.40
CA ALA A 201 1.16 24.01 7.70
C ALA A 201 2.62 23.55 7.62
N ALA A 202 3.04 22.69 8.54
CA ALA A 202 4.35 22.07 8.49
C ALA A 202 4.32 20.89 7.49
N TRP A 203 4.75 21.09 6.25
CA TRP A 203 4.67 20.05 5.23
C TRP A 203 6.03 19.58 4.70
N LYS A 204 6.12 18.29 4.34
CA LYS A 204 7.31 17.67 3.73
C LYS A 204 6.94 16.70 2.62
N LEU A 205 7.85 16.57 1.65
CA LEU A 205 7.74 15.60 0.58
C LEU A 205 8.26 14.24 1.04
N MET A 206 7.47 13.19 0.87
CA MET A 206 7.91 11.82 1.13
C MET A 206 8.78 11.30 -0.02
N LEU A 207 9.83 10.56 0.34
CA LEU A 207 10.77 9.92 -0.58
C LEU A 207 11.20 10.83 -1.75
N PRO A 208 11.79 12.01 -1.46
CA PRO A 208 12.03 13.05 -2.46
C PRO A 208 13.04 12.63 -3.53
N VAL A 209 12.63 12.72 -4.80
CA VAL A 209 13.50 12.60 -5.99
C VAL A 209 13.97 13.99 -6.48
N GLN A 210 15.01 14.55 -5.86
CA GLN A 210 15.60 15.88 -6.13
C GLN A 210 17.15 15.83 -6.12
N PRO A 211 17.79 15.14 -7.09
CA PRO A 211 19.23 14.87 -7.04
C PRO A 211 20.08 16.15 -6.99
N LEU A 212 19.65 17.23 -7.65
CA LEU A 212 20.31 18.54 -7.63
C LEU A 212 20.29 19.23 -6.25
N ARG A 213 19.49 18.73 -5.30
CA ARG A 213 19.40 19.21 -3.91
C ARG A 213 19.97 18.21 -2.91
N GLY A 214 20.73 17.21 -3.37
CA GLY A 214 21.29 16.15 -2.51
C GLY A 214 20.24 15.18 -1.94
N LYS A 215 18.98 15.26 -2.38
CA LYS A 215 17.89 14.39 -1.94
C LYS A 215 17.52 13.44 -3.06
N TYR A 216 17.90 12.17 -2.95
CA TYR A 216 17.53 11.18 -3.95
C TYR A 216 17.00 9.92 -3.27
N GLN A 217 15.85 9.48 -3.75
CA GLN A 217 15.33 8.15 -3.51
C GLN A 217 14.95 7.52 -4.84
N ARG A 218 14.93 6.20 -4.85
CA ARG A 218 14.42 5.42 -5.97
C ARG A 218 12.98 5.86 -6.33
N PRO A 219 12.71 6.27 -7.57
CA PRO A 219 11.38 6.71 -7.97
C PRO A 219 10.31 5.64 -7.86
N ASP A 220 10.70 4.36 -7.93
CA ASP A 220 9.79 3.23 -7.86
C ASP A 220 9.43 2.81 -6.42
N LEU A 221 10.21 3.19 -5.41
CA LEU A 221 9.85 3.06 -4.00
C LEU A 221 9.03 4.28 -3.61
N ARG A 222 7.76 4.13 -3.26
CA ARG A 222 6.85 5.23 -2.92
C ARG A 222 6.15 4.99 -1.59
N ASN A 223 5.77 6.05 -0.90
CA ASN A 223 4.93 5.91 0.29
C ASN A 223 3.47 6.04 -0.12
N HIS A 224 2.75 4.92 -0.07
CA HIS A 224 1.40 4.77 -0.55
C HIS A 224 0.38 4.77 0.60
N ARG A 225 0.79 5.11 1.82
CA ARG A 225 -0.11 5.25 2.98
C ARG A 225 -1.05 6.43 2.83
N LYS A 226 -2.19 6.30 3.48
CA LYS A 226 -3.32 7.23 3.48
C LYS A 226 -3.87 7.21 4.89
N LEU A 227 -3.49 8.21 5.67
CA LEU A 227 -3.91 8.34 7.04
C LEU A 227 -4.07 9.81 7.44
N LEU A 228 -4.98 10.04 8.38
CA LEU A 228 -5.17 11.32 9.04
C LEU A 228 -5.37 11.03 10.53
N VAL A 229 -4.68 11.75 11.42
CA VAL A 229 -4.84 11.63 12.87
C VAL A 229 -5.13 12.99 13.46
N VAL A 230 -6.16 13.07 14.31
CA VAL A 230 -6.54 14.25 15.06
C VAL A 230 -6.29 14.00 16.54
N ASP A 231 -5.39 14.78 17.14
CA ASP A 231 -5.07 14.79 18.57
C ASP A 231 -4.71 13.43 19.21
N GLY A 232 -4.47 12.40 18.41
CA GLY A 232 -4.25 11.03 18.89
C GLY A 232 -5.52 10.32 19.36
N THR A 233 -6.71 10.87 19.10
CA THR A 233 -8.00 10.34 19.56
C THR A 233 -8.88 9.80 18.44
N VAL A 234 -8.76 10.39 17.24
CA VAL A 234 -9.48 9.97 16.04
C VAL A 234 -8.48 9.78 14.90
N ALA A 235 -8.62 8.70 14.15
CA ALA A 235 -7.86 8.49 12.94
C ALA A 235 -8.75 8.10 11.76
N PHE A 236 -8.26 8.37 10.56
CA PHE A 236 -8.81 7.87 9.31
C PHE A 236 -7.70 7.11 8.59
N MET A 237 -8.05 6.00 7.95
CA MET A 237 -7.16 5.31 7.02
C MET A 237 -7.97 4.56 5.96
N GLY A 238 -7.32 4.13 4.88
CA GLY A 238 -8.00 3.36 3.83
C GLY A 238 -7.33 3.48 2.47
N SER A 239 -8.14 3.43 1.42
CA SER A 239 -7.66 3.40 0.04
C SER A 239 -7.71 4.75 -0.68
N GLN A 240 -8.47 5.71 -0.15
CA GLN A 240 -8.77 6.98 -0.79
C GLN A 240 -7.62 7.99 -0.72
N ASN A 241 -7.32 8.63 -1.85
CA ASN A 241 -6.44 9.80 -1.89
C ASN A 241 -7.24 11.09 -1.65
N VAL A 242 -6.57 12.16 -1.21
CA VAL A 242 -7.20 13.48 -1.06
C VAL A 242 -7.15 14.23 -2.40
N THR A 243 -8.14 14.00 -3.24
CA THR A 243 -8.35 14.69 -4.53
C THR A 243 -9.77 14.44 -5.02
N ASP A 244 -10.24 15.18 -6.02
CA ASP A 244 -11.42 14.81 -6.81
C ASP A 244 -11.34 13.36 -7.34
N SER A 245 -12.48 12.65 -7.35
CA SER A 245 -12.57 11.24 -7.74
C SER A 245 -12.09 10.93 -9.16
N THR A 246 -11.98 11.93 -10.05
CA THR A 246 -11.39 11.79 -11.39
C THR A 246 -9.87 11.96 -11.41
N TYR A 247 -9.25 12.31 -10.26
CA TYR A 247 -7.87 12.75 -10.10
C TYR A 247 -7.52 14.01 -10.90
N ASN A 248 -8.54 14.78 -11.30
CA ASN A 248 -8.42 15.97 -12.15
C ASN A 248 -7.73 15.74 -13.51
N LEU A 249 -7.55 14.48 -13.94
CA LEU A 249 -6.84 14.19 -15.18
C LEU A 249 -7.78 14.33 -16.38
N ARG A 250 -7.39 15.13 -17.38
CA ARG A 250 -8.17 15.32 -18.62
C ARG A 250 -8.60 14.00 -19.27
N LYS A 251 -7.71 12.98 -19.26
CA LYS A 251 -8.01 11.65 -19.80
C LYS A 251 -9.12 10.95 -19.00
N ASN A 252 -9.10 11.06 -17.67
CA ASN A 252 -10.08 10.45 -16.78
C ASN A 252 -11.44 11.12 -16.93
N ILE A 253 -11.47 12.46 -16.87
CA ILE A 253 -12.67 13.27 -17.07
C ILE A 253 -13.33 12.95 -18.42
N ARG A 254 -12.54 12.92 -19.51
CA ARG A 254 -13.06 12.57 -20.84
C ARG A 254 -13.63 11.15 -20.93
N ARG A 255 -13.09 10.21 -20.14
CA ARG A 255 -13.59 8.83 -20.08
C ARG A 255 -14.77 8.66 -19.10
N GLY A 256 -15.05 9.67 -18.27
CA GLY A 256 -15.99 9.54 -17.15
C GLY A 256 -15.48 8.63 -16.03
N LEU A 257 -14.15 8.48 -15.87
CA LEU A 257 -13.59 7.62 -14.84
C LEU A 257 -13.72 8.25 -13.45
N HIS A 258 -14.27 7.49 -12.52
CA HIS A 258 -14.35 7.82 -11.10
C HIS A 258 -13.84 6.66 -10.25
N TRP A 259 -13.03 6.98 -9.25
CA TRP A 259 -12.53 5.99 -8.30
C TRP A 259 -13.54 5.77 -7.19
N VAL A 260 -13.75 4.50 -6.85
CA VAL A 260 -14.57 4.05 -5.73
C VAL A 260 -13.61 3.49 -4.69
N ASP A 261 -13.52 4.18 -3.57
CA ASP A 261 -12.59 3.88 -2.49
C ASP A 261 -13.36 3.54 -1.21
N LEU A 262 -12.62 3.09 -0.20
CA LEU A 262 -13.16 2.82 1.13
C LEU A 262 -12.23 3.44 2.17
N MET A 263 -12.80 4.27 3.04
CA MET A 263 -12.13 4.81 4.21
C MET A 263 -12.74 4.20 5.46
N VAL A 264 -11.96 4.17 6.54
CA VAL A 264 -12.43 3.83 7.88
C VAL A 264 -12.08 4.95 8.83
N ARG A 265 -13.05 5.38 9.63
CA ARG A 265 -12.85 6.26 10.78
C ARG A 265 -12.69 5.39 12.02
N VAL A 266 -11.66 5.66 12.81
CA VAL A 266 -11.22 4.81 13.92
C VAL A 266 -11.06 5.64 15.18
N GLN A 267 -11.47 5.09 16.31
CA GLN A 267 -11.33 5.65 17.66
C GLN A 267 -10.92 4.55 18.63
N GLY A 268 -10.22 4.94 19.69
CA GLY A 268 -9.74 4.02 20.74
C GLY A 268 -8.24 3.74 20.64
N PRO A 269 -7.76 2.73 21.39
CA PRO A 269 -6.34 2.49 21.58
C PRO A 269 -5.49 2.34 20.30
N VAL A 270 -6.08 1.82 19.21
CA VAL A 270 -5.39 1.63 17.93
C VAL A 270 -4.96 2.94 17.26
N VAL A 271 -5.58 4.08 17.59
CA VAL A 271 -5.21 5.39 17.03
C VAL A 271 -3.75 5.74 17.34
N ALA A 272 -3.24 5.35 18.51
CA ALA A 272 -1.84 5.55 18.88
C ALA A 272 -0.88 4.80 17.93
N SER A 273 -1.27 3.60 17.47
CA SER A 273 -0.48 2.84 16.50
C SER A 273 -0.49 3.48 15.11
N ILE A 274 -1.63 4.05 14.68
CA ILE A 274 -1.72 4.82 13.43
C ILE A 274 -0.85 6.07 13.52
N ASN A 275 -0.89 6.79 14.64
CA ASN A 275 -0.06 7.96 14.90
C ASN A 275 1.44 7.61 14.90
N ALA A 276 1.82 6.48 15.50
CA ALA A 276 3.20 6.02 15.50
C ALA A 276 3.75 5.76 14.07
N VAL A 277 2.90 5.27 13.15
CA VAL A 277 3.28 5.15 11.72
C VAL A 277 3.56 6.52 11.11
N PHE A 278 2.68 7.51 11.32
CA PHE A 278 2.91 8.88 10.85
C PHE A 278 4.21 9.47 11.40
N LEU A 279 4.43 9.37 12.71
CA LEU A 279 5.59 9.92 13.38
C LEU A 279 6.89 9.26 12.91
N SER A 280 6.85 7.96 12.61
CA SER A 280 7.95 7.22 11.97
C SER A 280 8.33 7.80 10.61
N ASP A 281 7.33 8.11 9.78
CA ASP A 281 7.55 8.69 8.46
C ASP A 281 7.95 10.16 8.54
N TRP A 282 7.38 10.93 9.47
CA TRP A 282 7.78 12.30 9.75
C TRP A 282 9.26 12.35 10.10
N TYR A 283 9.69 11.56 11.09
CA TYR A 283 11.08 11.46 11.49
C TYR A 283 11.96 11.08 10.29
N SER A 284 11.54 10.12 9.47
CA SER A 284 12.24 9.69 8.24
C SER A 284 12.46 10.80 7.20
N GLU A 285 11.63 11.84 7.20
CA GLU A 285 11.73 12.99 6.28
C GLU A 285 12.34 14.25 6.91
N THR A 286 12.31 14.39 8.23
CA THR A 286 12.74 15.62 8.95
C THR A 286 13.94 15.46 9.87
N ASP A 287 14.28 14.24 10.27
CA ASP A 287 15.18 13.95 11.41
C ASP A 287 14.71 14.56 12.75
N GLU A 288 13.44 14.97 12.85
CA GLU A 288 12.81 15.49 14.08
C GLU A 288 12.07 14.38 14.81
N ILE A 289 12.40 14.17 16.09
CA ILE A 289 11.71 13.19 16.95
C ILE A 289 10.66 13.95 17.77
N LEU A 290 9.39 13.58 17.60
CA LEU A 290 8.26 14.14 18.34
C LEU A 290 7.84 13.19 19.45
N THR A 291 8.71 13.03 20.45
CA THR A 291 8.49 12.09 21.57
C THR A 291 7.24 12.41 22.39
N ASP A 292 6.93 13.70 22.56
CA ASP A 292 5.84 14.18 23.42
C ASP A 292 4.44 13.91 22.82
N GLU A 293 4.39 13.51 21.54
CA GLU A 293 3.15 13.19 20.82
C GLU A 293 2.94 11.68 20.65
N ILE A 294 3.85 10.86 21.21
CA ILE A 294 3.68 9.40 21.34
C ILE A 294 3.12 9.12 22.74
N ASP A 295 1.86 9.46 22.97
CA ASP A 295 1.19 9.07 24.21
C ASP A 295 0.60 7.66 24.06
N LEU A 296 1.46 6.65 24.21
CA LEU A 296 1.05 5.25 24.24
C LEU A 296 0.44 4.84 25.59
N PHE A 297 0.49 5.72 26.61
CA PHE A 297 0.14 5.39 27.99
C PHE A 297 -1.22 5.96 28.43
N SER A 298 -1.72 7.03 27.81
CA SER A 298 -3.03 7.63 28.11
C SER A 298 -4.06 7.41 26.99
N VAL A 299 -4.19 6.19 26.47
CA VAL A 299 -5.13 5.94 25.38
C VAL A 299 -6.53 5.67 25.92
N GLU A 300 -7.47 6.53 25.54
CA GLU A 300 -8.88 6.38 25.90
C GLU A 300 -9.51 5.19 25.16
N ALA A 301 -10.40 4.47 25.84
CA ALA A 301 -11.22 3.44 25.21
C ALA A 301 -12.10 4.07 24.11
N GLY A 302 -12.19 3.38 22.99
CA GLY A 302 -13.10 3.73 21.91
C GLY A 302 -14.56 3.38 22.26
N PRO A 303 -15.51 3.76 21.40
CA PRO A 303 -16.93 3.51 21.62
C PRO A 303 -17.36 2.05 21.33
N GLY A 304 -16.43 1.18 20.94
CA GLY A 304 -16.68 -0.21 20.58
C GLY A 304 -15.68 -1.16 21.24
N ASP A 305 -15.83 -2.44 20.97
CA ASP A 305 -15.03 -3.53 21.55
C ASP A 305 -14.22 -4.28 20.47
N LEU A 306 -13.84 -3.62 19.37
CA LEU A 306 -13.06 -4.23 18.30
C LEU A 306 -11.61 -4.48 18.72
N ASP A 307 -11.09 -5.65 18.35
CA ASP A 307 -9.66 -5.93 18.39
C ASP A 307 -9.02 -5.48 17.07
N CYS A 308 -8.12 -4.50 17.12
CA CYS A 308 -7.47 -3.92 15.94
C CYS A 308 -5.94 -3.99 16.06
N GLN A 309 -5.26 -4.37 14.98
CA GLN A 309 -3.80 -4.31 14.88
C GLN A 309 -3.39 -3.58 13.59
N ILE A 310 -2.57 -2.55 13.74
CA ILE A 310 -1.95 -1.87 12.60
C ILE A 310 -0.77 -2.67 12.08
N VAL A 311 -0.72 -2.84 10.76
CA VAL A 311 0.28 -3.63 10.06
C VAL A 311 0.95 -2.74 9.03
N PRO A 312 2.01 -2.01 9.42
CA PRO A 312 2.81 -1.24 8.48
C PRO A 312 3.65 -2.18 7.63
N SER A 313 3.86 -1.81 6.37
CA SER A 313 4.73 -2.57 5.46
C SER A 313 5.49 -1.66 4.51
N GLY A 314 6.42 -2.26 3.75
CA GLY A 314 7.24 -1.60 2.74
C GLY A 314 8.74 -1.92 2.88
N PRO A 315 9.61 -1.25 2.10
CA PRO A 315 11.04 -1.56 2.02
C PRO A 315 11.84 -1.26 3.30
N GLY A 316 11.20 -0.67 4.32
CA GLY A 316 11.72 -0.54 5.68
C GLY A 316 11.55 -1.80 6.53
N PHE A 317 10.66 -2.72 6.14
CA PHE A 317 10.38 -3.99 6.82
C PHE A 317 10.98 -5.15 6.01
N GLU A 318 11.99 -5.82 6.55
CA GLU A 318 12.79 -6.79 5.80
C GLU A 318 12.07 -8.14 5.53
N PHE A 319 10.88 -8.35 6.10
CA PHE A 319 10.25 -9.67 6.21
C PHE A 319 8.90 -9.82 5.51
N GLU A 320 8.56 -8.93 4.57
CA GLU A 320 7.33 -8.99 3.76
C GLU A 320 6.06 -9.18 4.62
N ASN A 321 5.97 -8.45 5.74
CA ASN A 321 4.97 -8.60 6.79
C ASN A 321 3.54 -8.76 6.24
N ASN A 322 3.21 -7.90 5.28
CA ASN A 322 1.91 -7.82 4.64
C ASN A 322 1.57 -9.08 3.83
N LEU A 323 2.52 -9.59 3.02
CA LEU A 323 2.32 -10.83 2.25
C LEU A 323 2.09 -12.02 3.19
N LYS A 324 2.86 -12.10 4.28
CA LYS A 324 2.71 -13.18 5.28
C LYS A 324 1.35 -13.14 5.97
N LEU A 325 0.86 -11.95 6.32
CA LEU A 325 -0.45 -11.79 6.93
C LEU A 325 -1.57 -12.24 5.97
N PHE A 326 -1.59 -11.72 4.74
CA PHE A 326 -2.59 -12.11 3.75
C PHE A 326 -2.57 -13.61 3.47
N ALA A 327 -1.38 -14.20 3.27
CA ALA A 327 -1.26 -15.64 3.06
C ALA A 327 -1.73 -16.44 4.28
N GLY A 328 -1.36 -16.02 5.49
CA GLY A 328 -1.76 -16.67 6.75
C GLY A 328 -3.27 -16.68 6.93
N LEU A 329 -3.95 -15.57 6.65
CA LEU A 329 -5.41 -15.47 6.70
C LEU A 329 -6.11 -16.36 5.67
N LEU A 330 -5.61 -16.39 4.44
CA LEU A 330 -6.14 -17.27 3.40
C LEU A 330 -5.98 -18.76 3.76
N TYR A 331 -4.88 -19.12 4.45
CA TYR A 331 -4.72 -20.48 4.98
C TYR A 331 -5.63 -20.77 6.19
N ALA A 332 -5.92 -19.76 7.01
CA ALA A 332 -6.77 -19.89 8.19
C ALA A 332 -8.28 -19.96 7.88
N ALA A 333 -8.74 -19.35 6.79
CA ALA A 333 -10.16 -19.27 6.43
C ALA A 333 -10.86 -20.64 6.36
N GLN A 334 -12.05 -20.75 6.93
CA GLN A 334 -12.81 -22.00 7.01
C GLN A 334 -14.05 -22.05 6.10
N HIS A 335 -14.67 -20.90 5.80
CA HIS A 335 -15.96 -20.84 5.13
C HIS A 335 -15.96 -19.89 3.94
N LYS A 336 -15.52 -18.63 4.12
CA LYS A 336 -15.64 -17.60 3.09
C LYS A 336 -14.50 -16.60 3.10
N ILE A 337 -14.00 -16.28 1.92
CA ILE A 337 -13.02 -15.22 1.67
C ILE A 337 -13.63 -14.27 0.64
N ILE A 338 -13.69 -12.97 0.96
CA ILE A 338 -13.95 -11.94 -0.04
C ILE A 338 -12.75 -11.02 -0.13
N MET A 339 -12.24 -10.83 -1.35
CA MET A 339 -11.10 -9.96 -1.64
C MET A 339 -11.53 -8.82 -2.55
N VAL A 340 -11.15 -7.60 -2.20
CA VAL A 340 -11.30 -6.42 -3.06
C VAL A 340 -9.92 -5.83 -3.29
N SER A 341 -9.50 -5.76 -4.56
CA SER A 341 -8.22 -5.13 -4.92
C SER A 341 -8.31 -4.55 -6.34
N PRO A 342 -7.94 -3.27 -6.57
CA PRO A 342 -7.92 -2.71 -7.94
C PRO A 342 -6.94 -3.45 -8.84
N TYR A 343 -5.87 -3.99 -8.25
CA TYR A 343 -4.80 -4.69 -8.92
C TYR A 343 -4.55 -6.01 -8.20
N PHE A 344 -5.01 -7.11 -8.79
CA PHE A 344 -4.72 -8.45 -8.28
C PHE A 344 -3.62 -9.09 -9.13
N VAL A 345 -2.36 -8.81 -8.78
CA VAL A 345 -1.17 -9.35 -9.44
C VAL A 345 -0.38 -10.14 -8.38
N PRO A 346 -0.93 -11.29 -7.94
CA PRO A 346 -0.48 -11.95 -6.73
C PRO A 346 0.94 -12.48 -6.84
N ALA A 347 1.68 -12.42 -5.74
CA ALA A 347 2.89 -13.24 -5.58
C ALA A 347 2.51 -14.73 -5.61
N GLU A 348 3.48 -15.60 -5.93
CA GLU A 348 3.24 -17.06 -6.02
C GLU A 348 2.64 -17.63 -4.73
N ALA A 349 3.11 -17.19 -3.57
CA ALA A 349 2.57 -17.60 -2.27
C ALA A 349 1.09 -17.22 -2.10
N LEU A 350 0.69 -16.03 -2.55
CA LEU A 350 -0.69 -15.57 -2.46
C LEU A 350 -1.59 -16.32 -3.44
N LEU A 351 -1.13 -16.54 -4.67
CA LEU A 351 -1.87 -17.33 -5.66
C LEU A 351 -2.09 -18.76 -5.17
N LEU A 352 -1.04 -19.39 -4.61
CA LEU A 352 -1.13 -20.72 -4.03
C LEU A 352 -2.11 -20.74 -2.85
N ALA A 353 -2.07 -19.75 -1.95
CA ALA A 353 -2.97 -19.69 -0.80
C ALA A 353 -4.44 -19.57 -1.23
N VAL A 354 -4.74 -18.71 -2.23
CA VAL A 354 -6.09 -18.54 -2.79
C VAL A 354 -6.59 -19.84 -3.43
N THR A 355 -5.80 -20.45 -4.33
CA THR A 355 -6.24 -21.69 -4.99
C THR A 355 -6.35 -22.86 -4.02
N THR A 356 -5.48 -22.92 -3.00
CA THR A 356 -5.59 -23.90 -1.90
C THR A 356 -6.89 -23.71 -1.13
N ALA A 357 -7.28 -22.47 -0.82
CA ALA A 357 -8.53 -22.21 -0.10
C ALA A 357 -9.75 -22.73 -0.88
N CYS A 358 -9.82 -22.49 -2.19
CA CYS A 358 -10.88 -23.07 -3.02
C CYS A 358 -10.86 -24.61 -2.99
N GLN A 359 -9.68 -25.22 -3.05
CA GLN A 359 -9.54 -26.69 -2.98
C GLN A 359 -9.92 -27.28 -1.63
N ARG A 360 -9.85 -26.49 -0.54
CA ARG A 360 -10.40 -26.86 0.78
C ARG A 360 -11.93 -26.74 0.84
N GLY A 361 -12.59 -26.22 -0.19
CA GLY A 361 -14.03 -25.98 -0.23
C GLY A 361 -14.47 -24.63 0.33
N VAL A 362 -13.53 -23.69 0.57
CA VAL A 362 -13.84 -22.32 1.00
C VAL A 362 -14.43 -21.53 -0.18
N GLU A 363 -15.52 -20.79 0.03
CA GLU A 363 -16.04 -19.87 -0.98
C GLU A 363 -15.09 -18.68 -1.12
N VAL A 364 -14.59 -18.42 -2.34
CA VAL A 364 -13.68 -17.30 -2.59
C VAL A 364 -14.25 -16.38 -3.65
N GLU A 365 -14.43 -15.11 -3.29
CA GLU A 365 -14.84 -14.03 -4.19
C GLU A 365 -13.70 -13.03 -4.38
N LEU A 366 -13.50 -12.58 -5.62
CA LEU A 366 -12.53 -11.54 -5.99
C LEU A 366 -13.23 -10.41 -6.75
N PHE A 367 -13.21 -9.21 -6.18
CA PHE A 367 -13.71 -7.99 -6.80
C PHE A 367 -12.58 -7.19 -7.46
N VAL A 368 -12.76 -6.90 -8.74
CA VAL A 368 -11.84 -6.15 -9.60
C VAL A 368 -12.62 -5.23 -10.54
N SER A 369 -11.96 -4.23 -11.13
CA SER A 369 -12.63 -3.32 -12.07
C SER A 369 -12.86 -3.97 -13.44
N GLU A 370 -14.00 -3.70 -14.08
CA GLU A 370 -14.27 -4.16 -15.45
C GLU A 370 -13.32 -3.53 -16.47
N GLU A 371 -12.96 -2.26 -16.28
CA GLU A 371 -11.93 -1.57 -17.06
C GLU A 371 -10.77 -1.06 -16.21
N GLY A 372 -9.59 -0.96 -16.81
CA GLY A 372 -8.38 -0.48 -16.15
C GLY A 372 -8.13 1.02 -16.32
N ASP A 373 -7.55 1.62 -15.29
CA ASP A 373 -6.94 2.95 -15.35
C ASP A 373 -5.50 2.87 -15.93
N GLN A 374 -4.78 1.80 -15.60
CA GLN A 374 -3.43 1.49 -16.07
C GLN A 374 -3.43 0.22 -16.94
N ALA A 375 -3.23 0.39 -18.25
CA ALA A 375 -3.34 -0.71 -19.23
C ALA A 375 -2.41 -1.89 -18.91
N LEU A 376 -1.15 -1.63 -18.59
CA LEU A 376 -0.18 -2.70 -18.32
C LEU A 376 -0.55 -3.52 -17.08
N VAL A 377 -0.95 -2.85 -15.99
CA VAL A 377 -1.36 -3.52 -14.75
C VAL A 377 -2.67 -4.27 -14.95
N TYR A 378 -3.62 -3.69 -15.69
CA TYR A 378 -4.88 -4.31 -16.04
C TYR A 378 -4.71 -5.61 -16.85
N HIS A 379 -3.78 -5.62 -17.81
CA HIS A 379 -3.45 -6.83 -18.57
C HIS A 379 -2.65 -7.85 -17.72
N ALA A 380 -1.78 -7.37 -16.83
CA ALA A 380 -1.03 -8.24 -15.93
C ALA A 380 -1.94 -9.01 -14.96
N GLN A 381 -2.92 -8.36 -14.31
CA GLN A 381 -3.86 -9.07 -13.43
C GLN A 381 -4.69 -10.11 -14.19
N ARG A 382 -5.14 -9.75 -15.39
CA ARG A 382 -5.95 -10.60 -16.27
C ARG A 382 -5.25 -11.91 -16.61
N SER A 383 -3.92 -11.91 -16.69
CA SER A 383 -3.13 -13.13 -16.92
C SER A 383 -3.30 -14.21 -15.83
N TYR A 384 -3.81 -13.87 -14.65
CA TYR A 384 -4.07 -14.80 -13.55
C TYR A 384 -5.51 -15.33 -13.51
N TYR A 385 -6.44 -14.73 -14.25
CA TYR A 385 -7.87 -15.04 -14.13
C TYR A 385 -8.19 -16.47 -14.50
N GLU A 386 -7.54 -17.05 -15.52
CA GLU A 386 -7.78 -18.45 -15.88
C GLU A 386 -7.48 -19.40 -14.72
N ALA A 387 -6.32 -19.22 -14.06
CA ALA A 387 -5.91 -20.06 -12.95
C ALA A 387 -6.88 -19.94 -11.77
N LEU A 388 -7.34 -18.71 -11.48
CA LEU A 388 -8.30 -18.43 -10.41
C LEU A 388 -9.68 -19.03 -10.71
N LEU A 389 -10.21 -18.80 -11.92
CA LEU A 389 -11.51 -19.33 -12.34
C LEU A 389 -11.53 -20.86 -12.36
N ARG A 390 -10.44 -21.49 -12.83
CA ARG A 390 -10.30 -22.96 -12.79
C ARG A 390 -10.21 -23.51 -11.37
N ALA A 391 -9.63 -22.74 -10.43
CA ALA A 391 -9.57 -23.14 -9.03
C ALA A 391 -10.93 -23.01 -8.32
N GLY A 392 -11.86 -22.22 -8.85
CA GLY A 392 -13.19 -22.00 -8.27
C GLY A 392 -13.40 -20.60 -7.67
N VAL A 393 -12.48 -19.66 -7.91
CA VAL A 393 -12.67 -18.26 -7.49
C VAL A 393 -13.77 -17.62 -8.33
N ARG A 394 -14.73 -16.96 -7.66
CA ARG A 394 -15.77 -16.16 -8.30
C ARG A 394 -15.26 -14.74 -8.52
N ILE A 395 -15.09 -14.35 -9.77
CA ILE A 395 -14.54 -13.02 -10.12
C ILE A 395 -15.70 -12.08 -10.45
N TRP A 396 -15.82 -10.99 -9.68
CA TRP A 396 -16.79 -9.92 -9.87
C TRP A 396 -16.12 -8.71 -10.52
N MET A 397 -16.62 -8.32 -11.68
CA MET A 397 -16.14 -7.19 -12.48
C MET A 397 -17.01 -5.96 -12.19
N TYR A 398 -16.50 -5.02 -11.42
CA TYR A 398 -17.19 -3.78 -11.05
C TYR A 398 -17.42 -2.90 -12.27
N ARG A 399 -18.66 -2.44 -12.47
CA ARG A 399 -19.11 -1.79 -13.71
C ARG A 399 -18.26 -0.58 -14.11
N LYS A 400 -17.95 -0.49 -15.41
CA LYS A 400 -17.45 0.75 -16.03
C LYS A 400 -18.49 1.89 -15.92
N PRO A 401 -18.08 3.18 -15.88
CA PRO A 401 -16.71 3.67 -15.97
C PRO A 401 -15.99 3.80 -14.62
N PHE A 402 -16.45 3.09 -13.58
CA PHE A 402 -15.88 3.24 -12.24
C PHE A 402 -14.67 2.32 -12.06
N ILE A 403 -13.66 2.84 -11.35
CA ILE A 403 -12.48 2.10 -10.95
C ILE A 403 -12.63 1.74 -9.46
N LEU A 404 -12.94 0.48 -9.18
CA LEU A 404 -12.98 -0.03 -7.82
C LEU A 404 -11.55 -0.08 -7.27
N HIS A 405 -11.27 0.78 -6.29
CA HIS A 405 -9.95 1.04 -5.74
C HIS A 405 -9.86 0.80 -4.23
N SER A 406 -10.95 0.34 -3.59
CA SER A 406 -10.92 -0.25 -2.24
C SER A 406 -9.89 -1.39 -2.16
N LYS A 407 -9.19 -1.49 -1.02
CA LYS A 407 -8.35 -2.65 -0.70
C LYS A 407 -8.77 -3.25 0.61
N SER A 408 -9.37 -4.43 0.54
CA SER A 408 -9.86 -5.13 1.70
C SER A 408 -9.88 -6.63 1.48
N MET A 409 -9.91 -7.35 2.59
CA MET A 409 -10.13 -8.79 2.63
C MET A 409 -10.94 -9.12 3.87
N THR A 410 -11.94 -9.96 3.73
CA THR A 410 -12.75 -10.44 4.86
C THR A 410 -12.68 -11.97 4.90
N ILE A 411 -12.55 -12.50 6.11
CA ILE A 411 -12.37 -13.91 6.40
C ILE A 411 -13.49 -14.36 7.33
N ASP A 412 -14.28 -15.30 6.85
CA ASP A 412 -15.42 -15.86 7.56
C ASP A 412 -16.35 -14.75 8.08
N ASN A 413 -16.70 -14.75 9.36
CA ASN A 413 -17.66 -13.79 9.92
C ASN A 413 -17.06 -12.85 10.97
N GLU A 414 -15.78 -12.98 11.32
CA GLU A 414 -15.21 -12.24 12.47
C GLU A 414 -13.92 -11.47 12.12
N THR A 415 -13.23 -11.73 10.99
CA THR A 415 -11.94 -11.09 10.69
C THR A 415 -11.96 -10.32 9.39
N ALA A 416 -11.39 -9.11 9.39
CA ALA A 416 -11.22 -8.27 8.22
C ALA A 416 -9.82 -7.63 8.17
N ILE A 417 -9.40 -7.29 6.96
CA ILE A 417 -8.29 -6.38 6.67
C ILE A 417 -8.82 -5.25 5.81
N ILE A 418 -8.44 -4.03 6.15
CA ILE A 418 -8.66 -2.82 5.33
C ILE A 418 -7.42 -1.94 5.33
N GLY A 419 -7.12 -1.27 4.22
CA GLY A 419 -6.02 -0.31 4.19
C GLY A 419 -5.61 0.16 2.80
N SER A 420 -4.33 0.50 2.66
CA SER A 420 -3.77 1.07 1.44
C SER A 420 -3.12 0.05 0.49
N SER A 421 -2.84 -1.17 0.98
CA SER A 421 -2.11 -2.20 0.24
C SER A 421 -2.97 -2.90 -0.80
N ASN A 422 -2.52 -2.91 -2.06
CA ASN A 422 -3.07 -3.84 -3.04
C ASN A 422 -2.55 -5.27 -2.79
N MET A 423 -3.19 -6.24 -3.43
CA MET A 423 -2.73 -7.64 -3.45
C MET A 423 -1.79 -7.88 -4.64
N ASP A 424 -0.71 -7.09 -4.70
CA ASP A 424 0.28 -7.13 -5.78
C ASP A 424 1.73 -7.11 -5.27
N MET A 425 2.66 -7.53 -6.14
CA MET A 425 4.08 -7.60 -5.78
C MET A 425 4.70 -6.25 -5.40
N ARG A 426 4.21 -5.12 -5.96
CA ARG A 426 4.71 -3.78 -5.62
C ARG A 426 4.32 -3.39 -4.20
N SER A 427 3.08 -3.65 -3.82
CA SER A 427 2.55 -3.33 -2.49
C SER A 427 3.20 -4.20 -1.41
N PHE A 428 3.61 -5.42 -1.75
CA PHE A 428 4.32 -6.30 -0.83
C PHE A 428 5.82 -6.03 -0.70
N GLY A 429 6.47 -5.43 -1.71
CA GLY A 429 7.93 -5.31 -1.75
C GLY A 429 8.51 -3.90 -1.88
N LEU A 430 7.81 -2.97 -2.55
CA LEU A 430 8.34 -1.66 -2.93
C LEU A 430 7.63 -0.48 -2.27
N ASN A 431 6.31 -0.54 -2.13
CA ASN A 431 5.54 0.56 -1.56
C ASN A 431 5.53 0.46 -0.04
N MET A 432 5.58 1.61 0.63
CA MET A 432 5.19 1.69 2.03
C MET A 432 3.66 1.74 2.10
N GLU A 433 3.06 0.83 2.86
CA GLU A 433 1.61 0.67 3.00
C GLU A 433 1.24 0.60 4.49
N ILE A 434 -0.06 0.79 4.77
CA ILE A 434 -0.66 0.61 6.09
C ILE A 434 -1.96 -0.20 5.92
N SER A 435 -2.08 -1.27 6.71
CA SER A 435 -3.27 -2.10 6.79
C SER A 435 -3.70 -2.22 8.25
N MET A 436 -4.99 -2.41 8.49
CA MET A 436 -5.54 -2.69 9.81
C MET A 436 -6.19 -4.08 9.76
N LEU A 437 -5.68 -4.99 10.59
CA LEU A 437 -6.34 -6.25 10.91
C LEU A 437 -7.38 -5.96 11.98
N VAL A 438 -8.62 -6.38 11.75
CA VAL A 438 -9.75 -6.18 12.66
C VAL A 438 -10.37 -7.52 12.99
N ARG A 439 -10.65 -7.77 14.26
CA ARG A 439 -11.52 -8.85 14.72
C ARG A 439 -12.76 -8.28 15.40
N GLY A 440 -13.91 -8.57 14.81
CA GLY A 440 -15.23 -8.24 15.31
C GLY A 440 -16.32 -8.44 14.26
N GLU A 441 -17.38 -9.15 14.64
CA GLU A 441 -18.48 -9.52 13.72
C GLU A 441 -19.23 -8.30 13.19
N GLU A 442 -19.38 -7.26 13.99
CA GLU A 442 -20.05 -6.02 13.62
C GLU A 442 -19.30 -5.27 12.51
N PHE A 443 -17.97 -5.25 12.55
CA PHE A 443 -17.16 -4.65 11.50
C PHE A 443 -17.20 -5.49 10.21
N VAL A 444 -17.14 -6.83 10.35
CA VAL A 444 -17.30 -7.72 9.18
C VAL A 444 -18.68 -7.57 8.56
N ARG A 445 -19.74 -7.40 9.35
CA ARG A 445 -21.09 -7.14 8.84
C ARG A 445 -21.15 -5.85 8.03
N GLU A 446 -20.54 -4.77 8.51
CA GLU A 446 -20.47 -3.51 7.77
C GLU A 446 -19.67 -3.67 6.45
N MET A 447 -18.56 -4.41 6.49
CA MET A 447 -17.81 -4.78 5.28
C MET A 447 -18.67 -5.58 4.30
N ARG A 448 -19.51 -6.49 4.78
CA ARG A 448 -20.41 -7.30 3.94
C ARG A 448 -21.46 -6.44 3.24
N GLU A 449 -21.99 -5.41 3.90
CA GLU A 449 -22.92 -4.46 3.27
C GLU A 449 -22.26 -3.68 2.12
N VAL A 450 -21.00 -3.26 2.31
CA VAL A 450 -20.19 -2.64 1.25
C VAL A 450 -19.92 -3.62 0.11
N GLU A 451 -19.54 -4.85 0.41
CA GLU A 451 -19.27 -5.91 -0.58
C GLU A 451 -20.54 -6.32 -1.34
N ASP A 452 -21.70 -6.38 -0.68
CA ASP A 452 -23.00 -6.65 -1.31
C ASP A 452 -23.38 -5.53 -2.28
N THR A 453 -23.12 -4.28 -1.90
CA THR A 453 -23.25 -3.13 -2.80
C THR A 453 -22.34 -3.30 -4.01
N TYR A 454 -21.07 -3.67 -3.81
CA TYR A 454 -20.15 -3.93 -4.91
C TYR A 454 -20.63 -5.05 -5.82
N ARG A 455 -21.16 -6.14 -5.25
CA ARG A 455 -21.73 -7.27 -6.00
C ARG A 455 -22.92 -6.85 -6.85
N SER A 456 -23.84 -6.04 -6.30
CA SER A 456 -25.00 -5.52 -7.02
C SER A 456 -24.64 -4.64 -8.23
N LEU A 457 -23.46 -4.02 -8.19
CA LEU A 457 -22.92 -3.16 -9.24
C LEU A 457 -21.88 -3.87 -10.13
N SER A 458 -21.70 -5.17 -9.95
CA SER A 458 -20.74 -5.98 -10.68
C SER A 458 -21.43 -7.03 -11.54
N ARG A 459 -20.72 -7.51 -12.56
CA ARG A 459 -21.08 -8.74 -13.27
C ARG A 459 -20.09 -9.85 -12.90
N GLU A 460 -20.56 -11.09 -12.84
CA GLU A 460 -19.68 -12.25 -12.68
C GLU A 460 -18.96 -12.55 -14.00
N LEU A 461 -17.65 -12.79 -13.95
CA LEU A 461 -16.86 -13.27 -15.07
C LEU A 461 -16.77 -14.80 -14.98
N THR A 462 -17.29 -15.49 -16.00
CA THR A 462 -17.27 -16.96 -16.03
C THR A 462 -16.04 -17.52 -16.73
N LEU A 463 -15.66 -18.75 -16.39
CA LEU A 463 -14.60 -19.47 -17.10
C LEU A 463 -14.93 -19.63 -18.60
N GLU A 464 -16.20 -19.87 -18.93
CA GLU A 464 -16.66 -20.00 -20.32
C GLU A 464 -16.49 -18.70 -21.11
N GLU A 465 -16.83 -17.55 -20.52
CA GLU A 465 -16.56 -16.24 -21.10
C GLU A 465 -15.06 -16.04 -21.30
N TRP A 466 -14.27 -16.37 -20.28
CA TRP A 466 -12.81 -16.20 -20.31
C TRP A 466 -12.14 -17.01 -21.43
N MET A 467 -12.53 -18.27 -21.60
CA MET A 467 -11.97 -19.15 -22.62
C MET A 467 -12.30 -18.75 -24.06
N ARG A 468 -13.31 -17.89 -24.27
CA ARG A 468 -13.70 -17.36 -25.60
C ARG A 468 -12.94 -16.09 -25.99
N GLN A 469 -11.98 -15.64 -25.20
CA GLN A 469 -11.25 -14.41 -25.49
C GLN A 469 -10.44 -14.50 -26.79
N ARG A 470 -10.32 -13.34 -27.45
CA ARG A 470 -9.52 -13.20 -28.67
C ARG A 470 -8.05 -13.42 -28.34
N LEU A 471 -7.35 -14.18 -29.19
CA LEU A 471 -5.91 -14.47 -29.07
C LEU A 471 -5.06 -13.22 -28.82
N ARG A 472 -5.41 -12.09 -29.45
CA ARG A 472 -4.72 -10.81 -29.24
C ARG A 472 -4.75 -10.32 -27.78
N SER A 473 -5.87 -10.51 -27.07
CA SER A 473 -5.95 -10.18 -25.63
C SER A 473 -5.03 -11.09 -24.84
N THR A 474 -5.10 -12.40 -25.07
CA THR A 474 -4.30 -13.39 -24.36
C THR A 474 -2.79 -13.14 -24.52
N VAL A 475 -2.34 -12.76 -25.72
CA VAL A 475 -0.95 -12.39 -25.97
C VAL A 475 -0.56 -11.14 -25.17
N LEU A 476 -1.40 -10.10 -25.17
CA LEU A 476 -1.13 -8.87 -24.41
C LEU A 476 -1.11 -9.13 -22.89
N ASP A 477 -2.05 -9.93 -22.38
CA ASP A 477 -2.15 -10.30 -20.97
C ASP A 477 -0.88 -11.06 -20.54
N ASN A 478 -0.42 -12.02 -21.34
CA ASN A 478 0.81 -12.78 -21.07
C ASN A 478 2.09 -11.95 -21.17
N LEU A 479 2.19 -11.02 -22.14
CA LEU A 479 3.32 -10.11 -22.23
C LEU A 479 3.34 -9.14 -21.04
N ALA A 480 2.18 -8.64 -20.62
CA ALA A 480 2.06 -7.78 -19.45
C ALA A 480 2.49 -8.50 -18.16
N ARG A 481 2.21 -9.81 -18.03
CA ARG A 481 2.69 -10.62 -16.90
C ARG A 481 4.21 -10.60 -16.73
N LEU A 482 4.98 -10.55 -17.82
CA LEU A 482 6.44 -10.48 -17.73
C LEU A 482 6.93 -9.17 -17.09
N THR A 483 6.15 -8.10 -17.21
CA THR A 483 6.49 -6.81 -16.60
C THR A 483 6.28 -6.79 -15.09
N SER A 484 5.47 -7.69 -14.53
CA SER A 484 5.31 -7.80 -13.08
C SER A 484 6.55 -8.43 -12.43
N ALA A 485 7.26 -9.33 -13.12
CA ALA A 485 8.50 -9.94 -12.64
C ALA A 485 9.69 -8.94 -12.57
N LEU A 486 9.57 -7.80 -13.25
CA LEU A 486 10.53 -6.69 -13.24
C LEU A 486 10.25 -5.66 -12.13
N GLN A 487 9.08 -5.75 -11.48
CA GLN A 487 8.65 -4.81 -10.44
C GLN A 487 9.11 -5.23 -9.04
#